data_AF-A0A0Q4EQL3-F1
#
_entry.id   AF-A0A0Q4EQL3-F1
#
_cell.length_a   1.000
_cell.length_b   1.000
_cell.length_c   1.000
_cell.angle_alpha   90.00
_cell.angle_beta   90.00
_cell.angle_gamma   90.00
#
_symmetry.space_group_name_H-M   'P 1'
#
loop_
_entity.id
_entity.type
_entity.pdbx_description
1 polymer ?
#
loop_
_entity_poly.entity_id
_entity_poly.type
_entity_poly.pdbx_seq_one_letter_code
_entity_poly.pdbx_strand_id
1 'polypeptide(L)' 'MRSTSNIANTERDSSNRAYNAARAEWHSHRALISTDSSTKRLHEKFALLYRARAEVGNADTATSSEF' A
#
# COMPACT_ATOMS: atom_id res chain seq x y z
N MET A 1 4.62 15.56 -29.41
CA MET A 1 3.60 15.51 -28.34
C MET A 1 3.69 14.16 -27.64
N ARG A 2 4.41 14.06 -26.50
CA ARG A 2 4.55 12.82 -25.73
C ARG A 2 4.98 13.15 -24.28
N SER A 3 4.04 13.61 -23.46
CA SER A 3 4.26 13.93 -22.03
C SER A 3 3.04 13.70 -21.13
N THR A 4 2.00 13.02 -21.61
CA THR A 4 0.78 12.73 -20.82
C THR A 4 0.85 11.41 -20.06
N SER A 5 1.67 10.46 -20.51
CA SER A 5 1.74 9.11 -19.94
C SER A 5 2.39 9.06 -18.56
N ASN A 6 3.41 9.89 -18.31
CA ASN A 6 4.15 9.86 -17.04
C ASN A 6 3.36 10.46 -15.88
N ILE A 7 2.56 11.51 -16.12
CA ILE A 7 1.76 12.17 -15.08
C ILE A 7 0.64 11.24 -14.59
N ALA A 8 -0.05 10.57 -15.53
CA ALA A 8 -1.14 9.65 -15.20
C ALA A 8 -0.67 8.42 -14.39
N ASN A 9 0.56 7.96 -14.61
CA ASN A 9 1.14 6.85 -13.84
C ASN A 9 1.49 7.29 -12.41
N THR A 10 2.13 8.45 -12.23
CA THR A 10 2.49 8.97 -10.91
C THR A 10 1.28 9.24 -10.02
N GLU A 11 0.19 9.77 -10.58
CA GLU A 11 -1.05 9.99 -9.84
C GLU A 11 -1.72 8.66 -9.45
N ARG A 12 -1.80 7.71 -10.38
CA ARG A 12 -2.32 6.37 -10.11
C ARG A 12 -1.53 5.64 -9.02
N ASP A 13 -0.20 5.73 -9.06
CA ASP A 13 0.68 5.10 -8.09
C ASP A 13 0.54 5.75 -6.71
N SER A 14 0.41 7.08 -6.67
CA SER A 14 0.16 7.82 -5.43
C SER A 14 -1.21 7.51 -4.83
N SER A 15 -2.27 7.43 -5.65
CA SER A 15 -3.61 6.98 -5.22
C SER A 15 -3.59 5.54 -4.73
N ASN A 16 -2.86 4.65 -5.39
CA ASN A 16 -2.69 3.26 -4.96
C ASN A 16 -1.96 3.17 -3.62
N ARG A 17 -0.90 3.95 -3.40
CA ARG A 17 -0.20 4.00 -2.10
C ARG A 17 -1.10 4.49 -0.99
N ALA A 18 -1.80 5.60 -1.20
CA ALA A 18 -2.73 6.16 -0.21
C ALA A 18 -3.87 5.17 0.12
N TYR A 19 -4.43 4.51 -0.91
CA TYR A 19 -5.42 3.45 -0.73
C TYR A 19 -4.87 2.29 0.09
N ASN A 20 -3.69 1.78 -0.24
CA ASN A 20 -3.06 0.67 0.46
C ASN A 20 -2.77 1.03 1.93
N ALA A 21 -2.28 2.24 2.20
CA ALA A 21 -2.03 2.73 3.56
C ALA A 21 -3.33 2.79 4.38
N ALA A 22 -4.37 3.45 3.86
CA ALA A 22 -5.67 3.53 4.53
C ALA A 22 -6.28 2.13 4.77
N ARG A 23 -6.07 1.20 3.82
CA ARG A 23 -6.58 -0.16 3.94
C ARG A 23 -5.83 -0.97 5.00
N ALA A 24 -4.52 -0.76 5.14
CA ALA A 24 -3.74 -1.34 6.21
C ALA A 24 -4.19 -0.89 7.61
N GLU A 25 -4.48 0.41 7.75
CA GLU A 25 -5.01 0.98 9.00
C GLU A 25 -6.38 0.40 9.35
N TRP A 26 -7.28 0.33 8.37
CA TRP A 26 -8.60 -0.28 8.55
C TRP A 26 -8.49 -1.72 9.07
N HIS A 27 -7.64 -2.53 8.46
CA HIS A 27 -7.42 -3.91 8.90
C HIS A 27 -6.78 -3.99 10.30
N SER A 28 -5.83 -3.10 10.62
CA SER A 28 -5.22 -3.04 11.95
C SER A 28 -6.25 -2.74 13.04
N HIS A 29 -7.14 -1.77 12.79
CA HIS A 29 -8.23 -1.44 13.71
C HIS A 29 -9.22 -2.61 13.86
N ARG A 30 -9.57 -3.30 12.77
CA ARG A 30 -10.45 -4.48 12.81
C ARG A 30 -9.85 -5.64 13.60
N ALA A 31 -8.53 -5.86 13.50
CA ALA A 31 -7.84 -6.84 14.32
C ALA A 31 -7.90 -6.51 15.82
N LEU A 32 -7.78 -5.23 16.19
CA LEU A 32 -7.83 -4.76 17.57
C LEU A 32 -9.18 -5.05 18.24
N ILE A 33 -10.29 -4.87 17.52
CA ILE A 33 -11.66 -5.03 18.05
C ILE A 33 -12.24 -6.44 17.83
N SER A 34 -11.52 -7.33 17.15
CA SER A 34 -12.02 -8.68 16.87
C SER A 34 -11.88 -9.59 18.08
N THR A 35 -12.98 -10.19 18.51
CA THR A 35 -13.02 -11.13 19.64
C THR A 35 -12.65 -12.55 19.23
N ASP A 36 -12.84 -12.89 17.96
CA ASP A 36 -12.46 -14.19 17.39
C ASP A 36 -10.99 -14.20 16.95
N SER A 37 -10.23 -15.16 17.47
CA SER A 37 -8.80 -15.27 17.21
C SER A 37 -8.46 -15.52 15.73
N SER A 38 -9.32 -16.23 14.99
CA SER A 38 -9.09 -16.53 13.58
C SER A 38 -9.29 -15.27 12.71
N THR A 39 -10.33 -14.51 13.01
CA THR A 39 -10.69 -13.25 12.35
C THR A 39 -9.65 -12.17 12.66
N LYS A 40 -9.20 -12.08 13.91
CA LYS A 40 -8.08 -11.22 14.31
C LYS A 40 -6.84 -11.48 13.46
N ARG A 41 -6.41 -12.75 13.40
CA ARG A 41 -5.21 -13.15 12.66
C ARG A 41 -5.35 -12.92 11.15
N LEU A 42 -6.55 -13.07 10.61
CA LEU A 42 -6.83 -12.72 9.21
C LEU A 42 -6.63 -11.22 8.96
N HIS A 43 -7.19 -10.37 9.81
CA HIS A 43 -7.04 -8.92 9.70
C HIS A 43 -5.58 -8.46 9.88
N GLU A 44 -4.83 -9.07 10.80
CA GLU A 44 -3.38 -8.81 10.96
C GLU A 44 -2.60 -9.11 9.67
N LYS A 45 -2.85 -10.25 9.03
CA LYS A 45 -2.20 -10.61 7.76
C LYS A 45 -2.50 -9.61 6.65
N PHE A 46 -3.76 -9.19 6.53
CA PHE A 46 -4.12 -8.19 5.53
C PHE A 46 -3.51 -6.82 5.83
N ALA A 47 -3.44 -6.41 7.10
CA ALA A 47 -2.77 -5.17 7.48
C ALA A 47 -1.30 -5.16 7.01
N LEU A 48 -0.57 -6.25 7.24
CA LEU A 48 0.82 -6.39 6.79
C LEU A 48 0.94 -6.36 5.25
N LEU A 49 0.07 -7.09 4.55
CA LEU A 49 0.09 -7.13 3.08
C LEU A 49 -0.13 -5.75 2.46
N TYR A 50 -1.08 -4.98 3.00
CA TYR A 50 -1.37 -3.64 2.51
C TYR A 50 -0.29 -2.62 2.87
N ARG A 51 0.39 -2.75 4.04
CA ARG A 51 1.57 -1.93 4.37
C ARG A 51 2.69 -2.15 3.36
N ALA A 52 3.05 -3.40 3.10
CA ALA A 52 4.08 -3.73 2.13
C ALA A 52 3.75 -3.12 0.74
N ARG A 53 2.50 -3.20 0.30
CA ARG A 53 2.07 -2.59 -0.97
C ARG A 53 2.06 -1.06 -0.98
N ALA A 54 1.89 -0.42 0.17
CA ALA A 54 2.03 1.03 0.27
C ALA A 54 3.50 1.47 0.13
N GLU A 55 4.44 0.61 0.54
CA GLU A 55 5.88 0.87 0.52
C GLU A 55 6.57 0.51 -0.81
N VAL A 56 6.05 -0.45 -1.58
CA VAL A 56 6.64 -0.91 -2.86
C VAL A 56 6.87 0.23 -3.86
N GLY A 57 6.06 1.29 -3.86
CA GLY A 57 6.28 2.45 -4.72
C GLY A 57 7.49 3.34 -4.37
N ASN A 58 8.24 3.05 -3.30
CA ASN A 58 9.49 3.73 -2.96
C ASN A 58 10.73 2.97 -3.46
N ALA A 59 10.63 1.67 -3.77
CA ALA A 59 11.78 0.84 -4.11
C ALA A 59 12.27 1.08 -5.55
N ASP A 60 11.37 1.40 -6.48
CA ASP A 60 11.70 1.52 -7.90
C ASP A 60 12.41 2.85 -8.26
N THR A 61 12.25 3.88 -7.42
CA THR A 61 12.89 5.20 -7.62
C THR A 61 14.32 5.27 -7.08
N ALA A 62 14.69 4.39 -6.15
CA ALA A 62 16.03 4.38 -5.54
C ALA A 62 17.09 3.72 -6.44
N THR A 63 16.68 2.91 -7.42
CA THR A 63 17.59 2.13 -8.28
C THR A 63 17.92 2.78 -9.62
N SER A 64 17.33 3.94 -9.95
CA SER A 64 17.55 4.63 -11.25
C SER A 64 18.59 5.76 -11.18
N SER A 65 19.37 5.85 -10.10
CA SER A 65 20.42 6.87 -9.94
C SER A 65 21.86 6.33 -10.11
N GLU A 66 22.03 5.18 -10.76
CA GLU A 66 23.33 4.68 -11.19
C GLU A 66 23.19 4.04 -12.56
N PHE A 67 23.35 4.84 -13.63
CA PHE A 67 24.01 4.48 -14.90
C PHE A 67 24.17 5.73 -15.78
#